data_AF-A0A5J4QVI5-F1
#
_entry.id   AF-A0A5J4QVI5-F1
#
_cell.length_a   1.000
_cell.length_b   1.000
_cell.length_c   1.000
_cell.angle_alpha   90.00
_cell.angle_beta   90.00
_cell.angle_gamma   90.00
#
_symmetry.space_group_name_H-M   'P 1'
#
loop_
_entity.id
_entity.type
_entity.pdbx_description
1 polymer ?
#
loop_
_entity_poly.entity_id
_entity_poly.type
_entity_poly.pdbx_seq_one_letter_code
_entity_poly.pdbx_strand_id
1 'polypeptide(L)' 'MNEAQVLIEKVTEGIQEKKGKNITVVDLTSIENTICKYFIICQGNSPN' A
#
# COMPACT_ATOMS: atom_id res chain seq x y z
N MET A 1 2.89 -1.27 17.75
CA MET A 1 2.37 -1.25 16.37
C MET A 1 2.09 -2.68 15.95
N ASN A 2 1.03 -2.89 15.17
CA ASN A 2 0.70 -4.20 14.59
C ASN A 2 1.65 -4.49 13.41
N GLU A 3 2.05 -5.75 13.21
CA GLU A 3 2.95 -6.18 12.13
C GLU A 3 2.50 -5.73 10.73
N ALA A 4 1.20 -5.77 10.45
CA ALA A 4 0.62 -5.28 9.20
C ALA A 4 0.79 -3.77 9.02
N GLN A 5 0.72 -2.98 10.10
CA GLN A 5 0.96 -1.53 10.02
C GLN A 5 2.43 -1.24 9.70
N VAL A 6 3.36 -1.97 10.34
CA VAL A 6 4.80 -1.86 10.05
C VAL A 6 5.09 -2.24 8.60
N LEU A 7 4.43 -3.30 8.09
CA LEU A 7 4.59 -3.71 6.69
C LEU A 7 4.06 -2.63 5.72
N ILE A 8 2.88 -2.08 5.97
CA ILE A 8 2.30 -1.01 5.14
C ILE A 8 3.20 0.21 5.13
N GLU A 9 3.75 0.60 6.28
CA GLU A 9 4.70 1.71 6.40
C GLU A 9 5.95 1.47 5.56
N LYS A 10 6.58 0.29 5.70
CA LYS A 10 7.80 -0.06 4.94
C LYS A 10 7.56 -0.15 3.44
N VAL A 11 6.42 -0.68 3.00
CA VAL A 11 6.05 -0.69 1.58
C VAL A 11 5.83 0.74 1.08
N THR A 12 5.17 1.59 1.86
CA THR A 12 4.93 3.00 1.51
C THR A 12 6.25 3.76 1.39
N GLU A 13 7.18 3.59 2.33
CA GLU A 13 8.54 4.14 2.26
C GLU A 13 9.25 3.71 0.96
N GLY A 14 9.27 2.41 0.65
CA GLY A 14 9.90 1.90 -0.57
C GLY A 14 9.28 2.46 -1.85
N ILE A 15 7.96 2.67 -1.90
CA ILE A 15 7.28 3.32 -3.04
C ILE A 15 7.72 4.78 -3.16
N GLN A 16 7.84 5.51 -2.06
CA GLN A 16 8.30 6.90 -2.04
C GLN A 16 9.76 7.03 -2.49
N GLU A 17 10.64 6.13 -2.04
CA GLU A 17 12.05 6.06 -2.50
C GLU A 17 12.16 5.87 -4.01
N LYS A 18 11.21 5.14 -4.60
CA LYS A 18 11.09 4.95 -6.06
C LYS A 18 10.34 6.07 -6.78
N LYS A 19 10.07 7.19 -6.10
CA LYS A 19 9.35 8.36 -6.64
C LYS A 19 7.91 8.06 -7.07
N GLY A 20 7.30 7.01 -6.53
CA GLY A 20 5.88 6.74 -6.67
C GLY A 20 5.07 7.83 -5.97
N LYS A 21 3.92 8.18 -6.56
CA LYS A 21 3.03 9.25 -6.08
C LYS A 21 1.62 8.72 -5.84
N ASN A 22 0.76 9.55 -5.24
CA ASN A 22 -0.66 9.24 -5.01
C ASN A 22 -0.87 7.91 -4.28
N ILE A 23 -0.04 7.65 -3.27
CA ILE A 23 -0.08 6.39 -2.51
C ILE A 23 -1.35 6.37 -1.66
N THR A 24 -2.20 5.38 -1.88
CA THR A 24 -3.44 5.15 -1.15
C THR A 24 -3.42 3.75 -0.57
N VAL A 25 -3.63 3.65 0.74
CA VAL A 25 -3.83 2.37 1.43
C VAL A 25 -5.33 2.16 1.57
N VAL A 26 -5.85 1.15 0.90
CA VAL A 26 -7.25 0.73 0.99
C VAL A 26 -7.36 -0.30 2.11
N ASP A 27 -8.15 0.02 3.12
CA ASP A 27 -8.50 -0.91 4.20
C ASP A 27 -9.74 -1.72 3.78
N LEU A 28 -9.55 -3.04 3.65
CA LEU A 28 -10.58 -4.00 3.25
C LEU A 28 -11.02 -4.87 4.44
N THR A 29 -10.58 -4.57 5.67
CA THR A 29 -10.87 -5.40 6.86
C THR A 29 -12.35 -5.47 7.22
N SER A 30 -13.16 -4.53 6.75
CA SER A 30 -14.61 -4.50 6.95
C SER A 30 -15.40 -5.31 5.91
N ILE A 31 -14.75 -5.83 4.88
CA ILE A 31 -15.38 -6.61 3.81
C ILE A 31 -15.08 -8.09 4.05
N GLU A 32 -16.12 -8.91 4.11
CA GLU A 32 -15.98 -10.35 4.25
C GLU A 32 -15.60 -11.00 2.90
N ASN A 33 -14.87 -12.12 2.94
CA ASN A 33 -14.43 -12.87 1.75
C ASN A 33 -13.49 -12.11 0.79
N THR A 34 -12.67 -11.20 1.30
CA THR A 34 -11.60 -10.58 0.49
C THR A 34 -10.35 -11.45 0.47
N ILE A 35 -9.55 -11.34 -0.59
CA ILE A 35 -8.27 -12.06 -0.70
C ILE A 35 -7.17 -11.43 0.19
N CYS A 36 -7.35 -10.17 0.63
CA CYS A 36 -6.40 -9.46 1.48
C CYS A 36 -7.09 -8.40 2.37
N LYS A 37 -6.43 -8.05 3.48
CA LYS A 37 -6.90 -7.04 4.43
C LYS A 37 -6.60 -5.60 4.01
N TYR A 38 -5.49 -5.40 3.30
CA TYR A 38 -5.04 -4.09 2.85
C TYR A 38 -4.58 -4.18 1.41
N PHE A 39 -4.84 -3.13 0.64
CA PHE A 39 -4.41 -3.01 -0.75
C PHE A 39 -3.77 -1.64 -0.98
N ILE A 40 -2.55 -1.61 -1.52
CA ILE A 40 -1.80 -0.35 -1.71
C ILE A 40 -1.82 0.00 -3.20
N ILE A 41 -2.30 1.20 -3.52
CA ILE A 41 -2.35 1.75 -4.88
C ILE A 41 -1.39 2.94 -4.94
N CYS A 42 -0.55 3.00 -5.97
CA CYS A 42 0.30 4.15 -6.24
C CYS A 42 0.45 4.38 -7.75
N GLN A 43 0.87 5.58 -8.13
CA GLN A 43 1.07 5.97 -9.52
C GLN A 43 2.56 6.21 -9.81
N GLY A 44 3.06 5.53 -10.85
CA GLY A 44 4.34 5.84 -11.49
C GLY A 44 4.18 6.86 -12.62
N ASN A 45 5.27 7.56 -12.96
CA ASN A 45 5.26 8.55 -14.05
C ASN A 45 5.79 7.99 -15.38
N SER A 46 6.30 6.75 -15.38
CA SER A 46 6.86 6.07 -16.55
C SER A 46 6.61 4.56 -16.42
N PRO A 47 6.31 3.86 -17.52
CA PRO A 47 6.26 2.39 -17.54
C PRO A 47 7.64 1.72 -17.60
N ASN A 48 8.69 2.51 -17.86
CA ASN A 48 10.10 2.08 -17.96
C ASN A 48 10.93 2.63 -16.81
#